data_AF-A0A2A5SJI5-F1
#
_entry.id   AF-A0A2A5SJI5-F1
#
_cell.length_a   1.000
_cell.length_b   1.000
_cell.length_c   1.000
_cell.angle_alpha   90.00
_cell.angle_beta   90.00
_cell.angle_gamma   90.00
#
_symmetry.space_group_name_H-M   'P 1'
#
loop_
_entity.id
_entity.type
_entity.pdbx_description
1 polymer ?
#
loop_
_entity_poly.entity_id
_entity_poly.type
_entity_poly.pdbx_seq_one_letter_code
_entity_poly.pdbx_strand_id
1 'polypeptide(L)'
;MESTIITSESQLEIILNRILENNLERLLENQKQKNWKRAKEIVEIFGESSATVNRNIAKMKDDDHFKKYIDKQSGKFQTINLEGYKAFREFKSECYKKSL
;
A
#
# COMPACT_ATOMS: atom_id res chain seq x y z
N MET A 1 13.20 -28.40 -41.66
CA MET A 1 12.06 -27.74 -41.02
C MET A 1 11.72 -28.56 -39.80
N GLU A 2 12.25 -28.18 -38.64
CA GLU A 2 11.97 -28.88 -37.38
C GLU A 2 10.64 -28.34 -36.84
N SER A 3 9.59 -29.15 -36.99
CA SER A 3 8.31 -28.89 -36.35
C SER A 3 8.42 -29.28 -34.88
N THR A 4 8.51 -28.29 -33.99
CA THR A 4 8.47 -28.52 -32.55
C THR A 4 7.11 -29.13 -32.19
N ILE A 5 7.10 -30.42 -31.86
CA ILE A 5 5.93 -31.11 -31.32
C ILE A 5 5.75 -30.61 -29.89
N ILE A 6 4.83 -29.67 -29.68
CA ILE A 6 4.42 -29.24 -28.34
C ILE A 6 3.56 -30.38 -27.79
N THR A 7 4.11 -31.20 -26.90
CA THR A 7 3.41 -32.29 -26.23
C THR A 7 2.32 -31.73 -25.32
N SER A 8 1.29 -32.54 -25.02
CA SER A 8 0.22 -32.18 -24.08
C SER A 8 0.76 -31.75 -22.71
N GLU A 9 1.86 -32.34 -22.25
CA GLU A 9 2.57 -31.92 -21.04
C GLU A 9 3.11 -30.49 -21.13
N SER A 10 3.70 -30.11 -22.27
CA SER A 10 4.17 -28.74 -22.50
C SER A 10 3.01 -27.73 -22.56
N GLN A 11 1.86 -28.12 -23.13
CA GLN A 11 0.65 -27.27 -23.11
C GLN A 11 0.09 -27.10 -21.69
N LEU A 12 0.08 -28.18 -20.89
CA LEU A 12 -0.35 -28.13 -19.50
C LEU A 12 0.54 -27.23 -18.65
N GLU A 13 1.85 -27.28 -18.84
CA GLU A 13 2.81 -26.41 -18.14
C GLU A 13 2.59 -24.93 -18.47
N ILE A 14 2.35 -24.60 -19.74
CA ILE A 14 2.02 -23.23 -20.17
C ILE A 14 0.72 -22.73 -19.50
N ILE A 15 -0.31 -23.57 -19.43
CA ILE A 15 -1.58 -23.22 -18.79
C ILE A 15 -1.37 -23.00 -17.29
N LEU A 16 -0.62 -23.89 -16.64
CA LEU A 16 -0.34 -23.79 -15.21
C LEU A 16 0.40 -22.50 -14.85
N ASN A 17 1.42 -22.14 -15.64
CA ASN A 17 2.19 -20.91 -15.44
C ASN A 17 1.31 -19.66 -15.56
N ARG A 18 0.42 -19.60 -16.55
CA ARG A 18 -0.54 -18.48 -16.69
C ARG A 18 -1.50 -18.37 -15.51
N ILE A 19 -1.98 -19.50 -14.98
CA ILE A 19 -2.86 -19.51 -13.80
C ILE A 19 -2.09 -18.98 -12.57
N LEU A 20 -0.84 -19.41 -12.39
CA LEU A 20 0.01 -18.95 -11.30
C LEU A 20 0.27 -17.43 -11.38
N GLU A 21 0.63 -16.92 -12.55
CA GLU A 21 0.85 -15.49 -12.78
C GLU A 21 -0.40 -14.66 -12.43
N ASN A 22 -1.57 -15.04 -12.98
CA ASN A 22 -2.83 -14.35 -12.69
C ASN A 22 -3.18 -14.36 -11.19
N ASN A 23 -2.93 -15.46 -10.49
CA ASN A 23 -3.19 -15.57 -9.07
C ASN A 23 -2.22 -14.69 -8.25
N LEU A 24 -0.94 -14.64 -8.65
CA LEU A 24 0.06 -13.77 -8.03
C LEU A 24 -0.32 -12.29 -8.18
N GLU A 25 -0.73 -11.87 -9.38
CA GLU A 25 -1.18 -10.49 -9.62
C GLU A 25 -2.37 -10.11 -8.74
N ARG A 26 -3.37 -10.99 -8.64
CA ARG A 26 -4.53 -10.78 -7.75
C ARG A 26 -4.15 -10.69 -6.28
N LEU A 27 -3.21 -11.53 -5.83
CA LEU A 27 -2.72 -11.48 -4.45
C LEU A 27 -1.98 -10.17 -4.16
N LEU A 28 -1.15 -9.70 -5.09
CA LEU A 28 -0.44 -8.43 -4.98
C LEU A 28 -1.41 -7.24 -4.93
N GLU A 29 -2.44 -7.24 -5.77
CA GLU A 29 -3.45 -6.19 -5.77
C GLU A 29 -4.24 -6.16 -4.44
N ASN A 30 -4.66 -7.32 -3.95
CA ASN A 30 -5.31 -7.44 -2.64
C ASN A 30 -4.41 -6.94 -1.49
N GLN A 31 -3.11 -7.21 -1.53
CA GLN A 31 -2.16 -6.71 -0.54
C GLN A 31 -1.99 -5.20 -0.62
N LYS A 32 -1.89 -4.64 -1.84
CA LYS A 32 -1.85 -3.18 -2.03
C LYS A 32 -3.08 -2.52 -1.41
N GLN A 33 -4.28 -3.03 -1.69
CA GLN A 33 -5.53 -2.50 -1.14
C GLN A 33 -5.59 -2.60 0.39
N LYS A 34 -5.11 -3.70 0.99
CA LYS A 34 -5.04 -3.87 2.46
C LYS A 34 -4.20 -2.82 3.15
N ASN A 35 -3.18 -2.28 2.47
CA ASN A 35 -2.30 -1.27 3.01
C ASN A 35 -2.90 0.14 2.97
N TRP A 36 -4.01 0.38 2.28
CA TRP A 36 -4.70 1.67 2.31
C TRP A 36 -5.81 1.65 3.35
N LYS A 37 -5.76 2.60 4.29
CA LYS A 37 -6.61 2.66 5.48
C LYS A 37 -7.28 4.02 5.58
N ARG A 38 -8.54 4.05 6.02
CA ARG A 38 -9.21 5.30 6.38
C ARG A 38 -8.61 5.85 7.67
N ALA A 39 -8.77 7.16 7.89
CA ALA A 39 -8.31 7.80 9.13
C ALA A 39 -8.82 7.11 10.40
N LYS A 40 -10.07 6.61 10.39
CA LYS A 40 -10.63 5.83 11.52
C LYS A 40 -9.87 4.53 11.78
N GLU A 41 -9.49 3.81 10.73
CA GLU A 41 -8.70 2.57 10.88
C GLU A 41 -7.28 2.89 11.38
N ILE A 42 -6.69 4.02 10.96
CA ILE A 42 -5.39 4.48 11.47
C ILE A 42 -5.47 4.79 12.99
N VAL A 43 -6.54 5.44 13.44
CA VAL A 43 -6.81 5.66 14.88
C VAL A 43 -6.81 4.33 15.63
N GLU A 44 -7.57 3.33 15.13
CA GLU A 44 -7.68 2.01 15.74
C GLU A 44 -6.35 1.25 15.78
N ILE A 45 -5.56 1.32 14.70
CA ILE A 45 -4.28 0.60 14.59
C ILE A 45 -3.20 1.20 15.50
N PHE A 46 -3.10 2.53 15.59
CA PHE A 46 -2.01 3.19 16.31
C PHE A 46 -2.41 3.68 17.71
N GLY A 47 -3.68 3.55 18.10
CA GLY A 47 -4.17 4.00 19.41
C GLY A 47 -4.09 5.52 19.62
N GLU A 48 -4.09 6.30 18.54
CA GLU A 48 -3.96 7.76 18.58
C GLU A 48 -5.32 8.44 18.55
N SER A 49 -5.44 9.65 19.11
CA SER A 49 -6.68 10.41 18.98
C SER A 49 -6.94 10.82 17.53
N SER A 50 -8.22 10.88 17.13
CA SER A 50 -8.62 11.34 15.79
C SER A 50 -8.05 12.71 15.44
N ALA A 51 -7.92 13.61 16.42
CA ALA A 51 -7.30 14.93 16.24
C ALA A 51 -5.82 14.83 15.88
N THR A 52 -5.06 13.94 16.53
CA THR A 52 -3.65 13.69 16.22
C THR A 52 -3.49 13.11 14.82
N VAL A 53 -4.30 12.11 14.48
CA VAL A 53 -4.27 11.48 13.15
C VAL A 53 -4.58 12.50 12.05
N ASN A 54 -5.66 13.29 12.20
CA ASN A 54 -6.02 14.32 11.23
C ASN A 54 -4.93 15.40 11.06
N ARG A 55 -4.29 15.81 12.17
CA ARG A 55 -3.17 16.75 12.13
C ARG A 55 -1.95 16.16 11.40
N ASN A 56 -1.62 14.90 11.66
CA ASN A 56 -0.53 14.21 10.98
C ASN A 56 -0.83 14.07 9.48
N ILE A 57 -2.05 13.71 9.11
CA ILE A 57 -2.49 13.62 7.71
C ILE A 57 -2.36 14.99 7.01
N ALA A 58 -2.77 16.08 7.65
CA ALA A 58 -2.60 17.42 7.09
C ALA A 58 -1.12 17.72 6.81
N LYS A 59 -0.24 17.48 7.79
CA LYS A 59 1.22 17.66 7.60
C LYS A 59 1.79 16.78 6.50
N MET A 60 1.33 15.54 6.38
CA MET A 60 1.74 14.64 5.30
C MET A 60 1.31 15.14 3.92
N LYS A 61 0.21 15.88 3.79
CA LYS A 61 -0.22 16.48 2.51
C LYS A 61 0.69 17.63 2.09
N ASP A 62 1.15 18.41 3.06
CA ASP A 62 2.00 19.57 2.84
C ASP A 62 3.47 19.19 2.58
N ASP A 63 3.85 17.94 2.87
CA ASP A 63 5.19 17.41 2.68
C ASP A 63 5.31 16.63 1.35
N ASP A 64 6.25 17.06 0.49
CA ASP A 64 6.48 16.46 -0.83
C ASP A 64 6.88 14.99 -0.79
N HIS A 65 7.53 14.55 0.28
CA HIS A 65 7.95 13.16 0.46
C HIS A 65 6.76 12.27 0.88
N PHE A 66 5.88 12.79 1.75
CA PHE A 66 4.80 11.99 2.34
C PHE A 66 3.46 12.09 1.59
N LYS A 67 3.23 13.14 0.80
CA LYS A 67 1.95 13.34 0.08
C LYS A 67 1.59 12.18 -0.87
N LYS A 68 2.57 11.42 -1.34
CA LYS A 68 2.38 10.23 -2.20
C LYS A 68 1.68 9.06 -1.48
N TYR A 69 1.70 9.05 -0.14
CA TYR A 69 1.05 8.03 0.68
C TYR A 69 -0.40 8.38 1.05
N ILE A 70 -0.93 9.47 0.49
CA ILE A 70 -2.30 9.88 0.67
C ILE A 70 -3.01 9.71 -0.67
N ASP A 71 -4.14 9.01 -0.64
CA ASP A 71 -4.93 8.80 -1.83
C ASP A 71 -5.52 10.13 -2.29
N LYS A 72 -5.33 10.40 -3.59
CA LYS A 72 -5.81 11.60 -4.28
C LYS A 72 -7.22 11.44 -4.81
N GLN A 73 -7.82 10.24 -4.76
CA GLN A 73 -9.18 10.07 -5.24
C GLN A 73 -10.15 10.96 -4.45
N SER A 74 -10.72 11.94 -5.16
CA SER A 74 -11.80 12.81 -4.73
C SER A 74 -13.09 12.02 -4.52
N GLY A 75 -13.13 11.21 -3.47
CA GLY A 75 -14.32 10.59 -2.92
C GLY A 75 -14.55 11.08 -1.49
N LYS A 76 -15.75 10.81 -0.96
CA LYS A 76 -16.16 11.17 0.42
C LYS A 76 -15.19 10.71 1.52
N PHE A 77 -14.26 9.80 1.24
CA PHE A 77 -13.34 9.22 2.22
C PHE A 77 -11.90 9.21 1.69
N GLN A 78 -11.02 9.90 2.41
CA GLN A 78 -9.58 9.83 2.18
C GLN A 78 -9.00 8.55 2.78
N THR A 79 -8.19 7.83 1.99
CA THR A 79 -7.39 6.70 2.47
C THR A 79 -5.91 7.08 2.54
N ILE A 80 -5.20 6.42 3.44
CA ILE A 80 -3.81 6.67 3.79
C ILE A 80 -3.09 5.33 3.74
N ASN A 81 -1.95 5.28 3.06
CA ASN A 81 -1.10 4.11 3.06
C ASN A 81 -0.49 3.91 4.46
N LEU A 82 -0.68 2.72 5.02
CA LEU A 82 -0.30 2.36 6.38
C LEU A 82 1.21 2.48 6.63
N GLU A 83 2.02 1.99 5.69
CA GLU A 83 3.48 2.08 5.76
C GLU A 83 3.94 3.55 5.67
N GLY A 84 3.29 4.34 4.81
CA GLY A 84 3.55 5.77 4.72
C GLY A 84 3.24 6.53 6.02
N TYR A 85 2.12 6.19 6.68
CA TYR A 85 1.78 6.77 7.98
C TYR A 85 2.78 6.35 9.05
N LYS A 86 3.19 5.08 9.09
CA LYS A 86 4.20 4.58 10.01
C LYS A 86 5.54 5.32 9.84
N ALA A 87 6.02 5.45 8.60
CA ALA A 87 7.24 6.20 8.29
C ALA A 87 7.15 7.67 8.73
N PHE A 88 6.00 8.31 8.55
CA PHE A 88 5.79 9.68 9.01
C PHE A 88 5.86 9.81 10.54
N ARG A 89 5.32 8.84 11.29
CA ARG A 89 5.41 8.82 12.76
C ARG A 89 6.85 8.70 13.23
N GLU A 90 7.63 7.82 12.59
CA GLU A 90 9.05 7.63 12.89
C GLU A 90 9.83 8.91 12.60
N PHE A 91 9.65 9.51 11.42
CA PHE A 91 10.24 10.80 11.05
C PHE A 91 9.95 11.90 12.09
N LYS A 92 8.70 12.04 12.53
CA LYS A 92 8.30 13.01 13.55
C LYS A 92 8.99 12.77 14.90
N SER A 93 9.12 11.49 15.30
CA SER A 93 9.81 11.10 16.54
C SER A 93 11.29 11.48 16.49
N GLU A 94 11.94 11.27 15.35
CA GLU A 94 13.35 11.63 15.15
C GLU A 94 13.57 13.15 15.14
N CYS A 95 12.72 13.91 14.47
CA CYS A 95 12.79 15.38 14.50
C CYS A 95 12.66 15.92 15.93
N TYR A 96 11.75 15.34 16.72
CA TYR A 96 11.57 15.73 18.12
C TYR A 96 12.80 15.41 18.98
N LYS A 97 13.38 14.20 18.83
CA LYS A 97 14.61 13.81 19.54
C LYS A 97 15.82 14.68 19.19
N LYS A 98 15.92 15.18 17.96
CA LYS A 98 17.00 16.09 17.54
C LYS A 98 16.84 17.51 18.06
N SER A 99 15.64 17.87 18.53
CA SER A 99 15.31 19.21 19.02
C SER A 99 15.34 19.31 20.55
N LEU A 100 15.65 18.21 21.24
CA LEU A 100 15.86 18.08 22.68
C LEU A 100 17.36 17.96 22.97
#